data_AF-H9F0I4-F1
#
_entry.id   AF-H9F0I4-F1
#
_cell.length_a   1.000
_cell.length_b   1.000
_cell.length_c   1.000
_cell.angle_alpha   90.00
_cell.angle_beta   90.00
_cell.angle_gamma   90.00
#
_symmetry.space_group_name_H-M   'P 1'
#
loop_
_entity.id
_entity.type
_entity.pdbx_description
1 polymer ?
#
loop_
_entity_poly.entity_id
_entity_poly.type
_entity_poly.pdbx_seq_one_letter_code
_entity_poly.pdbx_strand_id
1 'polypeptide(L)'
;MDFSKFLADDFDVKEWINAAFRAGSKEAASGKADGHAATLVMKLQLFIQEVNHAVEETSHQALQNMPKVLRDVEALKQEASFLKEQMILVKEDIKKFEQDTSQSMQVLVEIDQVKSRMQLAAESLQEADKWSTLSADIEETFKTQDIAVISAKLTGMQNSLMMLVDTPDYSEKCVHLEALKNRLEALASPQIVAAFTSQAVDQSKVFVKVFTEIDRMPQLLAYYYKCHKVQLLAAWQELCQSDLPLDRQLAGLYDALLGAWHTQIQWATQVFQKPHEVVMVLLIQTLGALMPSLPSCLSNGVERAGPEQELTRLLEFYDATAHFAKGLEMALLPHLHEHNLVKVTELVDAVYDPYKPYQLKYGNMEESNLLIQMSAVPLEHGEVIDCVQE
;
A
#
# COMPACT_ATOMS: atom_id res chain seq x y z
N MET A 1 11.13 -75.24 3.60
CA MET A 1 12.60 -75.28 3.47
C MET A 1 12.96 -74.12 2.58
N ASP A 2 13.85 -73.27 3.04
CA ASP A 2 14.28 -72.07 2.33
C ASP A 2 15.54 -72.41 1.52
N PHE A 3 15.38 -72.49 0.20
CA PHE A 3 16.43 -72.90 -0.74
C PHE A 3 17.21 -71.71 -1.31
N SER A 4 16.87 -70.48 -0.90
CA SER A 4 17.64 -69.26 -1.21
C SER A 4 19.08 -69.33 -0.69
N LYS A 5 19.34 -70.15 0.34
CA LYS A 5 20.69 -70.42 0.87
C LYS A 5 21.66 -71.05 -0.14
N PHE A 6 21.18 -71.75 -1.17
CA PHE A 6 22.05 -72.30 -2.22
C PHE A 6 22.69 -71.22 -3.11
N LEU A 7 22.13 -70.02 -3.12
CA LEU A 7 22.64 -68.87 -3.89
C LEU A 7 23.63 -68.02 -3.08
N ALA A 8 23.88 -68.37 -1.81
CA ALA A 8 24.82 -67.65 -0.95
C ALA A 8 26.26 -68.16 -1.19
N ASP A 9 27.22 -67.23 -1.30
CA ASP A 9 28.63 -67.54 -1.58
C ASP A 9 29.32 -68.34 -0.45
N ASP A 10 28.76 -68.33 0.76
CA ASP A 10 29.26 -69.02 1.96
C ASP A 10 28.50 -70.32 2.29
N PHE A 11 27.81 -70.90 1.32
CA PHE A 11 26.95 -72.06 1.53
C PHE A 11 27.69 -73.30 2.09
N ASP A 12 27.50 -73.59 3.38
CA ASP A 12 27.96 -74.83 4.01
C ASP A 12 26.91 -75.96 3.87
N VAL A 13 27.22 -76.90 2.99
CA VAL A 13 26.42 -78.12 2.74
C VAL A 13 26.16 -78.89 4.04
N LYS A 14 27.17 -79.03 4.92
CA LYS A 14 27.03 -79.79 6.16
C LYS A 14 26.12 -79.08 7.14
N GLU A 15 26.26 -77.77 7.29
CA GLU A 15 25.39 -76.98 8.16
C GLU A 15 23.95 -77.00 7.65
N TRP A 16 23.74 -76.89 6.34
CA TRP A 16 22.43 -76.96 5.71
C TRP A 16 21.77 -78.34 5.86
N ILE A 17 22.50 -79.44 5.61
CA ILE A 17 21.99 -80.80 5.82
C ILE A 17 21.64 -80.99 7.29
N ASN A 18 22.53 -80.61 8.21
CA ASN A 18 22.29 -80.74 9.64
C ASN A 18 21.06 -79.93 10.09
N ALA A 19 20.88 -78.72 9.56
CA ALA A 19 19.70 -77.90 9.82
C ALA A 19 18.41 -78.51 9.24
N ALA A 20 18.47 -79.08 8.03
CA ALA A 20 17.34 -79.74 7.37
C ALA A 20 16.89 -81.00 8.15
N PHE A 21 17.83 -81.82 8.62
CA PHE A 21 17.53 -82.99 9.46
C PHE A 21 17.07 -82.60 10.87
N ARG A 22 17.61 -81.51 11.46
CA ARG A 22 17.14 -80.96 12.74
C ARG A 22 15.73 -80.37 12.62
N ALA A 23 15.37 -79.75 11.50
CA ALA A 23 14.01 -79.25 11.27
C ALA A 23 12.98 -80.40 11.14
N GLY A 24 13.42 -81.59 10.70
CA GLY A 24 12.63 -82.82 10.63
C GLY A 24 12.52 -83.63 11.94
N SER A 25 12.79 -82.99 13.10
CA SER A 25 13.01 -83.56 14.46
C SER A 25 12.02 -84.61 15.00
N LYS A 26 10.96 -85.01 14.28
CA LYS A 26 10.09 -86.11 14.69
C LYS A 26 10.30 -87.42 13.93
N GLU A 27 10.89 -87.40 12.73
CA GLU A 27 11.12 -88.64 11.94
C GLU A 27 12.58 -89.11 12.01
N ALA A 28 13.52 -88.19 12.22
CA ALA A 28 14.94 -88.52 12.38
C ALA A 28 15.27 -89.18 13.74
N ALA A 29 14.45 -88.96 14.77
CA ALA A 29 14.68 -89.49 16.12
C ALA A 29 14.21 -90.94 16.32
N SER A 30 13.52 -91.56 15.34
CA SER A 30 12.98 -92.93 15.45
C SER A 30 13.62 -93.95 14.50
N GLY A 31 14.88 -93.75 14.08
CA GLY A 31 15.59 -94.69 13.20
C GLY A 31 15.10 -94.72 11.74
N LYS A 32 14.37 -93.68 11.29
CA LYS A 32 13.90 -93.51 9.89
C LYS A 32 14.58 -92.34 9.16
N ALA A 33 15.84 -92.04 9.48
CA ALA A 33 16.61 -90.97 8.84
C ALA A 33 16.71 -91.13 7.31
N ASP A 34 16.81 -92.36 6.82
CA ASP A 34 16.93 -92.66 5.39
C ASP A 34 15.70 -92.24 4.57
N GLY A 35 14.49 -92.35 5.14
CA GLY A 35 13.26 -91.94 4.45
C GLY A 35 13.15 -90.42 4.26
N HIS A 36 13.59 -89.65 5.26
CA HIS A 36 13.65 -88.19 5.17
C HIS A 36 14.73 -87.73 4.19
N ALA A 37 15.90 -88.38 4.23
CA ALA A 37 16.98 -88.17 3.26
C ALA A 37 16.51 -88.38 1.83
N ALA A 38 15.82 -89.50 1.55
CA ALA A 38 15.29 -89.81 0.22
C ALA A 38 14.26 -88.78 -0.26
N THR A 39 13.39 -88.30 0.63
CA THR A 39 12.41 -87.24 0.30
C THR A 39 13.09 -85.91 -0.02
N LEU A 40 14.16 -85.57 0.72
CA LEU A 40 14.93 -84.35 0.48
C LEU A 40 15.67 -84.42 -0.87
N VAL A 41 16.29 -85.56 -1.17
CA VAL A 41 16.93 -85.83 -2.46
C VAL A 41 15.92 -85.70 -3.59
N MET A 42 14.72 -86.30 -3.46
CA MET A 42 13.69 -86.19 -4.48
C MET A 42 13.24 -84.74 -4.72
N LYS A 43 13.09 -83.93 -3.66
CA LYS A 43 12.76 -82.49 -3.79
C LYS A 43 13.88 -81.70 -4.46
N LEU A 44 15.14 -81.96 -4.09
CA LEU A 44 16.29 -81.34 -4.76
C LEU A 44 16.35 -81.75 -6.24
N GLN A 45 16.03 -83.01 -6.56
CA GLN A 45 16.00 -83.51 -7.92
C GLN A 45 14.92 -82.81 -8.77
N LEU A 46 13.71 -82.62 -8.22
CA LEU A 46 12.65 -81.85 -8.88
C LEU A 46 13.03 -80.38 -9.06
N PHE A 47 13.68 -79.77 -8.07
CA PHE A 47 14.14 -78.39 -8.17
C PHE A 47 15.24 -78.23 -9.22
N ILE A 48 16.20 -79.17 -9.29
CA ILE A 48 17.21 -79.20 -10.36
C ILE A 48 16.52 -79.31 -11.73
N GLN A 49 15.47 -80.13 -11.86
CA GLN A 49 14.70 -80.22 -13.10
C GLN A 49 13.98 -78.92 -13.44
N GLU A 50 13.33 -78.27 -12.47
CA GLU A 50 12.64 -76.99 -12.67
C GLU A 50 13.63 -75.88 -13.06
N VAL A 51 14.78 -75.78 -12.39
CA VAL A 51 15.81 -74.79 -12.71
C VAL A 51 16.41 -75.07 -14.09
N ASN A 52 16.75 -76.31 -14.40
CA ASN A 52 17.27 -76.67 -15.72
C ASN A 52 16.23 -76.36 -16.81
N HIS A 53 14.96 -76.65 -16.58
CA HIS A 53 13.89 -76.36 -17.54
C HIS A 53 13.70 -74.85 -17.72
N ALA A 54 13.68 -74.07 -16.65
CA ALA A 54 13.58 -72.61 -16.71
C ALA A 54 14.78 -71.99 -17.43
N VAL A 55 15.99 -72.49 -17.18
CA VAL A 55 17.22 -72.06 -17.88
C VAL A 55 17.17 -72.44 -19.35
N GLU A 56 16.75 -73.67 -19.69
CA GLU A 56 16.59 -74.11 -21.07
C GLU A 56 15.54 -73.29 -21.81
N GLU A 57 14.37 -73.06 -21.21
CA GLU A 57 13.30 -72.27 -21.81
C GLU A 57 13.74 -70.82 -22.02
N THR A 58 14.35 -70.18 -21.01
CA THR A 58 14.85 -68.80 -21.11
C THR A 58 15.99 -68.70 -22.13
N SER A 59 16.90 -69.67 -22.15
CA SER A 59 17.99 -69.75 -23.13
C SER A 59 17.44 -69.91 -24.55
N HIS A 60 16.44 -70.77 -24.73
CA HIS A 60 15.85 -70.99 -26.04
C HIS A 60 15.06 -69.78 -26.53
N GLN A 61 14.30 -69.12 -25.65
CA GLN A 61 13.65 -67.84 -25.94
C GLN A 61 14.67 -66.74 -26.27
N ALA A 62 15.79 -66.66 -25.54
CA ALA A 62 16.86 -65.72 -25.82
C ALA A 62 17.48 -65.99 -27.20
N LEU A 63 17.80 -67.25 -27.51
CA LEU A 63 18.36 -67.66 -28.81
C LEU A 63 17.40 -67.39 -29.97
N GLN A 64 16.09 -67.54 -29.78
CA GLN A 64 15.09 -67.24 -30.79
C GLN A 64 14.89 -65.74 -31.01
N ASN A 65 14.94 -64.93 -29.94
CA ASN A 65 14.71 -63.49 -30.02
C ASN A 65 15.98 -62.70 -30.41
N MET A 66 17.17 -63.21 -30.15
CA MET A 66 18.44 -62.51 -30.39
C MET A 66 18.66 -62.10 -31.87
N PRO A 67 18.33 -62.91 -32.89
CA PRO A 67 18.41 -62.48 -34.30
C PRO A 67 17.43 -61.36 -34.66
N LYS A 68 16.29 -61.26 -33.97
CA LYS A 68 15.37 -60.14 -34.14
C LYS A 68 15.95 -58.88 -33.52
N VAL A 69 16.43 -58.96 -32.28
CA VAL A 69 17.10 -57.83 -31.61
C VAL A 69 18.31 -57.34 -32.39
N LEU A 70 19.14 -58.23 -32.93
CA LEU A 70 20.29 -57.83 -33.77
C LEU A 70 19.87 -57.09 -35.04
N ARG A 71 18.78 -57.54 -35.69
CA ARG A 71 18.22 -56.83 -36.85
C ARG A 71 17.67 -55.46 -36.47
N ASP A 72 16.93 -55.38 -35.37
CA ASP A 72 16.37 -54.13 -34.87
C ASP A 72 17.48 -53.14 -34.47
N VAL A 73 18.59 -53.63 -33.88
CA VAL A 73 19.78 -52.81 -33.54
C VAL A 73 20.50 -52.31 -34.80
N GLU A 74 20.67 -53.16 -35.81
CA GLU A 74 21.31 -52.73 -37.06
C GLU A 74 20.42 -51.74 -37.84
N ALA A 75 19.10 -51.96 -37.85
CA ALA A 75 18.14 -51.02 -38.43
C ALA A 75 18.19 -49.66 -37.69
N LEU A 76 18.16 -49.69 -36.35
CA LEU A 76 18.28 -48.48 -35.53
C LEU A 76 19.60 -47.75 -35.78
N LYS A 77 20.70 -48.49 -35.93
CA LYS A 77 22.01 -47.91 -36.26
C LYS A 77 22.01 -47.24 -37.64
N GLN A 78 21.40 -47.87 -38.64
CA GLN A 78 21.25 -47.30 -39.97
C GLN A 78 20.38 -46.03 -39.93
N GLU A 79 19.22 -46.08 -39.28
CA GLU A 79 18.35 -44.92 -39.09
C GLU A 79 19.05 -43.79 -38.33
N ALA A 80 19.81 -44.11 -37.28
CA ALA A 80 20.59 -43.13 -36.52
C ALA A 80 21.71 -42.51 -37.38
N SER A 81 22.38 -43.31 -38.22
CA SER A 81 23.39 -42.79 -39.16
C SER A 81 22.76 -41.87 -40.22
N PHE A 82 21.63 -42.26 -40.79
CA PHE A 82 20.90 -41.45 -41.74
C PHE A 82 20.41 -40.15 -41.11
N LEU A 83 19.83 -40.21 -39.91
CA LEU A 83 19.42 -39.03 -39.16
C LEU A 83 20.61 -38.11 -38.86
N LYS A 84 21.77 -38.66 -38.52
CA LYS A 84 22.99 -37.88 -38.30
C LYS A 84 23.42 -37.15 -39.58
N GLU A 85 23.39 -37.83 -40.72
CA GLU A 85 23.71 -37.20 -42.01
C GLU A 85 22.70 -36.08 -42.36
N GLN A 86 21.41 -36.33 -42.16
CA GLN A 86 20.36 -35.32 -42.34
C GLN A 86 20.54 -34.12 -41.40
N MET A 87 20.88 -34.35 -40.13
CA MET A 87 21.17 -33.27 -39.17
C MET A 87 22.39 -32.44 -39.57
N ILE A 88 23.41 -33.06 -40.17
CA ILE A 88 24.58 -32.34 -40.68
C ILE A 88 24.17 -31.43 -41.84
N LEU A 89 23.38 -31.93 -42.78
CA LEU A 89 22.87 -31.15 -43.91
C LEU A 89 22.00 -29.98 -43.43
N VAL A 90 21.04 -30.23 -42.53
CA VAL A 90 20.20 -29.18 -41.96
C VAL A 90 21.04 -28.13 -41.22
N LYS A 91 22.09 -28.54 -40.49
CA LYS A 91 22.99 -27.61 -39.82
C LYS A 91 23.76 -26.74 -40.82
N GLU A 92 24.18 -27.31 -41.95
CA GLU A 92 24.85 -26.56 -43.01
C GLU A 92 23.89 -25.59 -43.71
N ASP A 93 22.65 -26.02 -43.98
CA ASP A 93 21.61 -25.16 -44.53
C ASP A 93 21.26 -24.01 -43.59
N ILE A 94 21.17 -24.25 -42.28
CA ILE A 94 20.96 -23.19 -41.28
C ILE A 94 22.14 -22.21 -41.28
N LYS A 95 23.38 -22.69 -41.30
CA LYS A 95 24.56 -21.81 -41.37
C LYS A 95 24.57 -20.97 -42.63
N LYS A 96 24.25 -21.58 -43.76
CA LYS A 96 24.19 -20.89 -45.05
C LYS A 96 23.07 -19.85 -45.05
N PHE A 97 21.88 -20.21 -44.57
CA PHE A 97 20.77 -19.29 -44.38
C PHE A 97 21.14 -18.13 -43.43
N GLU A 98 21.81 -18.41 -42.32
CA GLU A 98 22.28 -17.38 -41.39
C GLU A 98 23.28 -16.44 -42.07
N GLN A 99 24.23 -16.96 -42.85
CA GLN A 99 25.18 -16.14 -43.61
C GLN A 99 24.49 -15.31 -44.70
N ASP A 100 23.60 -15.93 -45.48
CA ASP A 100 22.86 -15.28 -46.57
C ASP A 100 21.88 -14.21 -46.03
N THR A 101 21.31 -14.43 -44.84
CA THR A 101 20.29 -13.56 -44.25
C THR A 101 20.85 -12.56 -43.25
N SER A 102 22.05 -12.77 -42.70
CA SER A 102 22.67 -11.87 -41.69
C SER A 102 22.75 -10.43 -42.20
N GLN A 103 23.21 -10.23 -43.44
CA GLN A 103 23.27 -8.90 -44.04
C GLN A 103 21.87 -8.29 -44.22
N SER A 104 20.89 -9.10 -44.62
CA SER A 104 19.50 -8.64 -44.76
C SER A 104 18.86 -8.29 -43.42
N MET A 105 19.12 -9.06 -42.35
CA MET A 105 18.64 -8.74 -41.00
C MET A 105 19.30 -7.49 -40.44
N GLN A 106 20.59 -7.28 -40.70
CA GLN A 106 21.27 -6.06 -40.29
C GLN A 106 20.62 -4.83 -40.93
N VAL A 107 20.32 -4.88 -42.24
CA VAL A 107 19.60 -3.81 -42.93
C VAL A 107 18.19 -3.61 -42.35
N LEU A 108 17.47 -4.68 -42.02
CA LEU A 108 16.14 -4.56 -41.40
C LEU A 108 16.19 -3.89 -40.02
N VAL A 109 17.20 -4.19 -39.20
CA VAL A 109 17.40 -3.54 -37.90
C VAL A 109 17.73 -2.05 -38.08
N GLU A 110 18.59 -1.71 -39.05
CA GLU A 110 18.89 -0.31 -39.36
C GLU A 110 17.64 0.45 -39.83
N ILE A 111 16.81 -0.16 -40.69
CA ILE A 111 15.54 0.41 -41.15
C ILE A 111 14.56 0.59 -39.99
N ASP A 112 14.43 -0.39 -39.10
CA ASP A 112 13.55 -0.30 -37.94
C ASP A 112 13.99 0.82 -36.99
N GLN A 113 15.30 0.96 -36.77
CA GLN A 113 15.85 2.05 -35.97
C GLN A 113 15.61 3.43 -36.60
N VAL A 114 15.72 3.54 -37.94
CA VAL A 114 15.37 4.78 -38.65
C VAL A 114 13.87 5.05 -38.56
N LYS A 115 13.03 4.04 -38.76
CA LYS A 115 11.57 4.15 -38.68
C LYS A 115 11.12 4.60 -37.29
N SER A 116 11.64 3.99 -36.23
CA SER A 116 11.36 4.34 -34.84
C SER A 116 11.73 5.80 -34.56
N ARG A 117 12.94 6.23 -34.94
CA ARG A 117 13.37 7.63 -34.82
C ARG A 117 12.49 8.59 -35.62
N MET A 118 12.08 8.20 -36.83
CA MET A 118 11.20 9.01 -37.67
C MET A 118 9.79 9.13 -37.09
N GLN A 119 9.26 8.08 -36.48
CA GLN A 119 7.97 8.11 -35.79
C GLN A 119 8.01 9.05 -34.58
N LEU A 120 9.04 8.93 -33.73
CA LEU A 120 9.23 9.85 -32.61
C LEU A 120 9.36 11.31 -33.08
N ALA A 121 10.16 11.56 -34.12
CA ALA A 121 10.30 12.90 -34.69
C ALA A 121 8.98 13.43 -35.27
N ALA A 122 8.19 12.59 -35.95
CA ALA A 122 6.89 12.98 -36.49
C ALA A 122 5.89 13.32 -35.38
N GLU A 123 5.85 12.53 -34.31
CA GLU A 123 5.01 12.78 -33.13
C GLU A 123 5.42 14.07 -32.43
N SER A 124 6.71 14.30 -32.20
CA SER A 124 7.21 15.54 -31.61
C SER A 124 6.92 16.76 -32.48
N LEU A 125 7.05 16.66 -33.80
CA LEU A 125 6.71 17.75 -34.73
C LEU A 125 5.21 18.04 -34.73
N GLN A 126 4.37 17.00 -34.74
CA GLN A 126 2.92 17.16 -34.65
C GLN A 126 2.53 17.85 -33.34
N GLU A 127 3.19 17.53 -32.24
CA GLU A 127 2.91 18.14 -30.96
C GLU A 127 3.44 19.59 -30.85
N ALA A 128 4.56 19.89 -31.50
CA ALA A 128 5.05 21.26 -31.65
C ALA A 128 4.09 22.13 -32.47
N ASP A 129 3.52 21.59 -33.54
CA ASP A 129 2.53 22.29 -34.37
C ASP A 129 1.21 22.54 -33.61
N LYS A 130 0.74 21.54 -32.86
CA LYS A 130 -0.40 21.71 -31.94
C LYS A 130 -0.13 22.80 -30.91
N TRP A 131 1.03 22.79 -30.25
CA TRP A 131 1.41 23.84 -29.30
C TRP A 131 1.37 25.22 -29.95
N SER A 132 1.95 25.36 -31.14
CA SER A 132 1.98 26.63 -31.90
C SER A 132 0.56 27.14 -32.18
N THR A 133 -0.32 26.25 -32.66
CA THR A 133 -1.73 26.57 -32.94
C THR A 133 -2.48 26.95 -31.66
N LEU A 134 -2.36 26.16 -30.60
CA LEU A 134 -3.01 26.42 -29.32
C LEU A 134 -2.54 27.74 -28.71
N SER A 135 -1.25 28.04 -28.80
CA SER A 135 -0.63 29.28 -28.32
C SER A 135 -1.08 30.51 -29.12
N ALA A 136 -1.21 30.39 -30.45
CA ALA A 136 -1.73 31.49 -31.27
C ALA A 136 -3.18 31.84 -30.90
N ASP A 137 -4.00 30.82 -30.65
CA ASP A 137 -5.42 31.00 -30.42
C ASP A 137 -5.75 31.24 -28.92
N ILE A 138 -4.81 31.06 -27.99
CA ILE A 138 -5.09 31.10 -26.54
C ILE A 138 -5.64 32.45 -26.11
N GLU A 139 -5.08 33.53 -26.64
CA GLU A 139 -5.48 34.91 -26.32
C GLU A 139 -6.90 35.22 -26.78
N GLU A 140 -7.34 34.66 -27.90
CA GLU A 140 -8.73 34.80 -28.34
C GLU A 140 -9.69 34.04 -27.42
N THR A 141 -9.34 32.82 -27.02
CA THR A 141 -10.13 32.08 -26.03
C THR A 141 -10.20 32.77 -24.67
N PHE A 142 -9.15 33.47 -24.23
CA PHE A 142 -9.24 34.25 -22.98
C PHE A 142 -10.25 35.41 -23.05
N LYS A 143 -10.59 35.90 -24.26
CA LYS A 143 -11.61 36.95 -24.43
C LYS A 143 -13.03 36.43 -24.21
N THR A 144 -13.28 35.13 -24.34
CA THR A 144 -14.62 34.56 -24.10
C THR A 144 -14.99 34.56 -22.61
N GLN A 145 -14.00 34.66 -21.72
CA GLN A 145 -14.14 34.56 -20.25
C GLN A 145 -14.78 33.24 -19.78
N ASP A 146 -14.89 32.23 -20.65
CA ASP A 146 -15.41 30.91 -20.31
C ASP A 146 -14.29 30.04 -19.73
N ILE A 147 -14.36 29.81 -18.43
CA ILE A 147 -13.35 29.08 -17.65
C ILE A 147 -13.20 27.63 -18.14
N ALA A 148 -14.29 26.98 -18.55
CA ALA A 148 -14.23 25.59 -19.00
C ALA A 148 -13.53 25.46 -20.36
N VAL A 149 -13.85 26.37 -21.29
CA VAL A 149 -13.22 26.41 -22.61
C VAL A 149 -11.73 26.76 -22.50
N ILE A 150 -11.38 27.74 -21.67
CA ILE A 150 -9.99 28.12 -21.44
C ILE A 150 -9.21 26.96 -20.80
N SER A 151 -9.79 26.30 -19.78
CA SER A 151 -9.18 25.12 -19.12
C SER A 151 -8.85 24.01 -20.13
N ALA A 152 -9.83 23.61 -20.95
CA ALA A 152 -9.63 22.55 -21.94
C ALA A 152 -8.46 22.85 -22.89
N LYS A 153 -8.29 24.13 -23.27
CA LYS A 153 -7.19 24.56 -24.13
C LYS A 153 -5.84 24.53 -23.40
N LEU A 154 -5.79 24.95 -22.13
CA LEU A 154 -4.59 24.85 -21.30
C LEU A 154 -4.18 23.40 -21.06
N THR A 155 -5.13 22.50 -20.83
CA THR A 155 -4.85 21.06 -20.71
C THR A 155 -4.31 20.49 -22.03
N GLY A 156 -4.85 20.93 -23.17
CA GLY A 156 -4.27 20.62 -24.48
C GLY A 156 -2.81 21.05 -24.58
N MET A 157 -2.51 22.29 -24.19
CA MET A 157 -1.14 22.81 -24.17
C MET A 157 -0.22 22.05 -23.19
N GLN A 158 -0.73 21.64 -22.02
CA GLN A 158 0.03 20.81 -21.06
C GLN A 158 0.42 19.45 -21.65
N ASN A 159 -0.54 18.78 -22.30
CA ASN A 159 -0.28 17.51 -22.96
C ASN A 159 0.74 17.68 -24.09
N SER A 160 0.65 18.79 -24.83
CA SER A 160 1.61 19.10 -25.87
C SER A 160 3.02 19.30 -25.33
N LEU A 161 3.13 20.03 -24.23
CA LEU A 161 4.40 20.31 -23.61
C LEU A 161 5.10 19.05 -23.08
N MET A 162 4.34 18.07 -22.57
CA MET A 162 4.87 16.82 -22.03
C MET A 162 5.66 15.99 -23.07
N MET A 163 5.33 16.10 -24.36
CA MET A 163 6.05 15.41 -25.44
C MET A 163 7.22 16.23 -26.01
N LEU A 164 7.38 17.50 -25.60
CA LEU A 164 8.36 18.45 -26.12
C LEU A 164 9.51 18.71 -25.14
N VAL A 165 9.75 17.81 -24.17
CA VAL A 165 10.77 17.97 -23.12
C VAL A 165 12.18 18.16 -23.68
N ASP A 166 12.48 17.52 -24.80
CA ASP A 166 13.80 17.59 -25.44
C ASP A 166 14.01 18.85 -26.31
N THR A 167 13.06 19.80 -26.31
CA THR A 167 13.19 21.05 -27.08
C THR A 167 13.98 22.11 -26.30
N PRO A 168 14.88 22.87 -26.95
CA PRO A 168 15.73 23.84 -26.26
C PRO A 168 14.94 24.99 -25.63
N ASP A 169 13.75 25.29 -26.15
CA ASP A 169 12.82 26.31 -25.67
C ASP A 169 11.78 25.77 -24.66
N TYR A 170 11.92 24.52 -24.23
CA TYR A 170 10.99 23.88 -23.28
C TYR A 170 10.78 24.69 -22.00
N SER A 171 11.86 25.24 -21.44
CA SER A 171 11.80 26.07 -20.23
C SER A 171 10.93 27.33 -20.43
N GLU A 172 11.06 28.00 -21.57
CA GLU A 172 10.29 29.20 -21.89
C GLU A 172 8.80 28.86 -22.08
N LYS A 173 8.50 27.73 -22.72
CA LYS A 173 7.14 27.21 -22.88
C LYS A 173 6.49 26.85 -21.54
N CYS A 174 7.24 26.24 -20.62
CA CYS A 174 6.79 25.98 -19.24
C CYS A 174 6.39 27.28 -18.53
N VAL A 175 7.24 28.30 -18.60
CA VAL A 175 6.96 29.61 -17.98
C VAL A 175 5.72 30.26 -18.60
N HIS A 176 5.59 30.19 -19.93
CA HIS A 176 4.42 30.73 -20.62
C HIS A 176 3.12 30.02 -20.19
N LEU A 177 3.15 28.69 -20.12
CA LEU A 177 2.00 27.91 -19.68
C LEU A 177 1.59 28.24 -18.25
N GLU A 178 2.55 28.38 -17.33
CA GLU A 178 2.26 28.76 -15.96
C GLU A 178 1.72 30.18 -15.83
N ALA A 179 2.19 31.12 -16.67
CA ALA A 179 1.61 32.46 -16.74
C ALA A 179 0.14 32.42 -17.19
N LEU A 180 -0.20 31.58 -18.18
CA LEU A 180 -1.57 31.41 -18.64
C LEU A 180 -2.46 30.76 -17.58
N LYS A 181 -1.96 29.73 -16.87
CA LYS A 181 -2.70 29.13 -15.74
C LYS A 181 -2.93 30.13 -14.60
N ASN A 182 -1.92 30.96 -14.26
CA ASN A 182 -2.08 32.05 -13.29
C ASN A 182 -3.18 33.05 -13.72
N ARG A 183 -3.25 33.36 -15.01
CA ARG A 183 -4.29 34.25 -15.55
C ARG A 183 -5.68 33.63 -15.49
N LEU A 184 -5.82 32.34 -15.79
CA LEU A 184 -7.08 31.60 -15.62
C LEU A 184 -7.51 31.59 -14.14
N GLU A 185 -6.57 31.34 -13.23
CA GLU A 185 -6.84 31.37 -11.80
C GLU A 185 -7.36 32.74 -11.37
N ALA A 186 -6.69 33.83 -11.75
CA ALA A 186 -7.09 35.19 -11.41
C ALA A 186 -8.49 35.55 -11.96
N LEU A 187 -8.83 35.07 -13.16
CA LEU A 187 -10.15 35.24 -13.76
C LEU A 187 -11.24 34.44 -13.00
N ALA A 188 -10.87 33.26 -12.50
CA ALA A 188 -11.77 32.38 -11.77
C ALA A 188 -11.94 32.78 -10.28
N SER A 189 -10.96 33.45 -9.65
CA SER A 189 -10.95 33.73 -8.21
C SER A 189 -12.27 34.34 -7.68
N PRO A 190 -12.87 35.37 -8.30
CA PRO A 190 -14.11 35.97 -7.78
C PRO A 190 -15.29 34.98 -7.82
N GLN A 191 -15.37 34.16 -8.87
CA GLN A 191 -16.42 33.17 -9.04
C GLN A 191 -16.24 31.98 -8.09
N ILE A 192 -14.99 31.56 -7.86
CA ILE A 192 -14.64 30.52 -6.87
C ILE A 192 -15.04 30.96 -5.47
N VAL A 193 -14.67 32.19 -5.08
CA VAL A 193 -15.02 32.74 -3.77
C VAL A 193 -16.54 32.80 -3.61
N ALA A 194 -17.26 33.31 -4.62
CA ALA A 194 -18.71 33.36 -4.59
C ALA A 194 -19.34 31.95 -4.46
N ALA A 195 -18.86 30.98 -5.23
CA ALA A 195 -19.36 29.60 -5.18
C ALA A 195 -19.10 28.93 -3.82
N PHE A 196 -17.90 29.10 -3.25
CA PHE A 196 -17.57 28.52 -1.95
C PHE A 196 -18.27 29.22 -0.78
N THR A 197 -18.41 30.56 -0.81
CA THR A 197 -19.17 31.28 0.22
C THR A 197 -20.66 30.95 0.20
N SER A 198 -21.24 30.74 -0.99
CA SER A 198 -22.66 30.35 -1.14
C SER A 198 -22.90 28.84 -1.06
N GLN A 199 -21.85 28.04 -0.89
CA GLN A 199 -21.89 26.57 -0.89
C GLN A 199 -22.57 25.97 -2.15
N ALA A 200 -22.43 26.63 -3.30
CA ALA A 200 -23.02 26.19 -4.57
C ALA A 200 -22.32 24.94 -5.12
N VAL A 201 -22.86 23.75 -4.81
CA VAL A 201 -22.26 22.44 -5.12
C VAL A 201 -21.91 22.28 -6.61
N ASP A 202 -22.84 22.59 -7.51
CA ASP A 202 -22.64 22.34 -8.94
C ASP A 202 -21.54 23.22 -9.53
N GLN A 203 -21.50 24.49 -9.15
CA GLN A 203 -20.46 25.42 -9.62
C GLN A 203 -19.10 25.06 -9.02
N SER A 204 -19.06 24.64 -7.75
CA SER A 204 -17.83 24.16 -7.11
C SER A 204 -17.29 22.89 -7.75
N LYS A 205 -18.15 21.94 -8.18
CA LYS A 205 -17.72 20.74 -8.93
C LYS A 205 -17.05 21.11 -10.26
N VAL A 206 -17.57 22.12 -10.97
CA VAL A 206 -16.95 22.62 -12.21
C VAL A 206 -15.55 23.15 -11.93
N PHE A 207 -15.38 23.95 -10.87
CA PHE A 207 -14.05 24.45 -10.49
C PHE A 207 -13.10 23.34 -10.03
N VAL A 208 -13.57 22.34 -9.27
CA VAL A 208 -12.74 21.18 -8.90
C VAL A 208 -12.26 20.44 -10.14
N LYS A 209 -13.15 20.20 -11.12
CA LYS A 209 -12.77 19.56 -12.38
C LYS A 209 -11.70 20.37 -13.11
N VAL A 210 -11.96 21.66 -13.35
CA VAL A 210 -11.02 22.57 -14.04
C VAL A 210 -9.66 22.62 -13.34
N PHE A 211 -9.63 22.84 -12.02
CA PHE A 211 -8.38 22.95 -11.26
C PHE A 211 -7.64 21.62 -11.09
N THR A 212 -8.34 20.48 -11.22
CA THR A 212 -7.70 19.17 -11.34
C THR A 212 -7.04 19.01 -12.71
N GLU A 213 -7.73 19.39 -13.79
CA GLU A 213 -7.22 19.27 -15.16
C GLU A 213 -6.00 20.17 -15.43
N ILE A 214 -5.94 21.37 -14.83
CA ILE A 214 -4.78 22.28 -14.98
C ILE A 214 -3.66 22.05 -13.95
N ASP A 215 -3.79 21.03 -13.10
CA ASP A 215 -2.86 20.70 -12.01
C ASP A 215 -2.64 21.84 -10.99
N ARG A 216 -3.76 22.42 -10.51
CA ARG A 216 -3.78 23.53 -9.52
C ARG A 216 -4.72 23.30 -8.34
N MET A 217 -4.95 22.04 -7.98
CA MET A 217 -5.80 21.71 -6.82
C MET A 217 -5.36 22.37 -5.50
N PRO A 218 -4.06 22.49 -5.16
CA PRO A 218 -3.63 23.17 -3.94
C PRO A 218 -4.11 24.62 -3.84
N GLN A 219 -4.11 25.36 -4.96
CA GLN A 219 -4.57 26.74 -5.03
C GLN A 219 -6.08 26.82 -4.82
N LEU A 220 -6.86 25.93 -5.45
CA LEU A 220 -8.31 25.85 -5.22
C LEU A 220 -8.65 25.58 -3.75
N LEU A 221 -7.94 24.64 -3.12
CA LEU A 221 -8.10 24.34 -1.70
C LEU A 221 -7.75 25.56 -0.83
N ALA A 222 -6.73 26.35 -1.19
CA ALA A 222 -6.40 27.58 -0.47
C ALA A 222 -7.55 28.60 -0.50
N TYR A 223 -8.28 28.74 -1.61
CA TYR A 223 -9.50 29.57 -1.65
C TYR A 223 -10.60 29.02 -0.75
N TYR A 224 -10.84 27.70 -0.79
CA TYR A 224 -11.83 27.04 0.07
C TYR A 224 -11.52 27.28 1.55
N TYR A 225 -10.27 27.06 1.97
CA TYR A 225 -9.84 27.29 3.36
C TYR A 225 -9.97 28.75 3.75
N LYS A 226 -9.56 29.67 2.88
CA LYS A 226 -9.65 31.11 3.15
C LYS A 226 -11.10 31.55 3.38
N CYS A 227 -12.05 31.09 2.57
CA CYS A 227 -13.46 31.49 2.69
C CYS A 227 -14.07 31.03 4.02
N HIS A 228 -13.91 29.75 4.37
CA HIS A 228 -14.52 29.18 5.57
C HIS A 228 -13.79 29.58 6.84
N LYS A 229 -12.46 29.67 6.80
CA LYS A 229 -11.65 30.12 7.93
C LYS A 229 -12.05 31.54 8.36
N VAL A 230 -12.28 32.46 7.41
CA VAL A 230 -12.70 33.83 7.75
C VAL A 230 -14.02 33.84 8.52
N GLN A 231 -14.99 32.98 8.16
CA GLN A 231 -16.26 32.89 8.87
C GLN A 231 -16.08 32.36 10.30
N LEU A 232 -15.27 31.31 10.49
CA LEU A 232 -15.00 30.74 11.81
C LEU A 232 -14.21 31.68 12.72
N LEU A 233 -13.23 32.40 12.15
CA LEU A 233 -12.48 33.42 12.89
C LEU A 233 -13.37 34.60 13.29
N ALA A 234 -14.31 35.01 12.43
CA ALA A 234 -15.27 36.05 12.77
C ALA A 234 -16.19 35.62 13.92
N ALA A 235 -16.71 34.38 13.88
CA ALA A 235 -17.50 33.82 14.98
C ALA A 235 -16.73 33.80 16.30
N TRP A 236 -15.44 33.46 16.27
CA TRP A 236 -14.58 33.55 17.46
C TRP A 236 -14.42 34.98 17.97
N GLN A 237 -14.17 35.93 17.08
CA GLN A 237 -14.03 37.35 17.46
C GLN A 237 -15.30 37.91 18.09
N GLU A 238 -16.47 37.54 17.58
CA GLU A 238 -17.76 37.91 18.16
C GLU A 238 -17.93 37.30 19.56
N LEU A 239 -17.56 36.04 19.76
CA LEU A 239 -17.58 35.40 21.08
C LEU A 239 -16.63 36.07 22.07
N CYS A 240 -15.41 36.45 21.65
CA CYS A 240 -14.48 37.16 22.52
C CYS A 240 -14.94 38.56 22.92
N GLN A 241 -15.75 39.22 22.08
CA GLN A 241 -16.33 40.53 22.37
C GLN A 241 -17.56 40.45 23.26
N SER A 242 -18.12 39.26 23.48
CA SER A 242 -19.25 39.05 24.37
C SER A 242 -18.85 39.15 25.84
N ASP A 243 -19.79 39.57 26.70
CA ASP A 243 -19.62 39.61 28.16
C ASP A 243 -19.65 38.21 28.81
N LEU A 244 -19.61 37.14 28.00
CA LEU A 244 -19.63 35.77 28.49
C LEU A 244 -18.30 35.40 29.15
N PRO A 245 -18.31 34.55 30.20
CA PRO A 245 -17.08 34.02 30.77
C PRO A 245 -16.38 33.08 29.79
N LEU A 246 -15.06 32.91 29.95
CA LEU A 246 -14.21 32.22 28.99
C LEU A 246 -14.62 30.75 28.74
N ASP A 247 -15.13 30.05 29.76
CA ASP A 247 -15.68 28.69 29.64
C ASP A 247 -16.82 28.62 28.61
N ARG A 248 -17.72 29.62 28.62
CA ARG A 248 -18.83 29.72 27.67
C ARG A 248 -18.37 30.17 26.30
N GLN A 249 -17.37 31.05 26.22
CA GLN A 249 -16.76 31.44 24.95
C GLN A 249 -16.08 30.25 24.27
N LEU A 250 -15.31 29.44 25.03
CA LEU A 250 -14.67 28.22 24.55
C LEU A 250 -15.69 27.17 24.11
N ALA A 251 -16.73 26.92 24.90
CA ALA A 251 -17.82 26.03 24.51
C ALA A 251 -18.47 26.47 23.19
N GLY A 252 -18.77 27.76 23.04
CA GLY A 252 -19.33 28.32 21.80
C GLY A 252 -18.40 28.17 20.59
N LEU A 253 -17.09 28.36 20.77
CA LEU A 253 -16.11 28.11 19.72
C LEU A 253 -16.09 26.65 19.30
N TYR A 254 -16.05 25.74 20.27
CA TYR A 254 -16.01 24.30 20.02
C TYR A 254 -17.29 23.78 19.34
N ASP A 255 -18.45 24.29 19.76
CA ASP A 255 -19.73 24.01 19.11
C ASP A 255 -19.74 24.53 17.66
N ALA A 256 -19.22 25.74 17.42
CA ALA A 256 -19.09 26.29 16.07
C ALA A 256 -18.15 25.46 15.19
N LEU A 257 -17.01 24.98 15.73
CA LEU A 257 -16.07 24.13 15.01
C LEU A 257 -16.65 22.73 14.71
N LEU A 258 -17.37 22.12 15.66
CA LEU A 258 -18.07 20.84 15.44
C LEU A 258 -19.22 21.00 14.44
N GLY A 259 -20.01 22.06 14.55
CA GLY A 259 -21.05 22.37 13.57
C GLY A 259 -20.49 22.59 12.17
N ALA A 260 -19.35 23.30 12.08
CA ALA A 260 -18.62 23.47 10.83
C ALA A 260 -18.11 22.14 10.28
N TRP A 261 -17.56 21.26 11.13
CA TRP A 261 -17.15 19.92 10.71
C TRP A 261 -18.30 19.16 10.03
N HIS A 262 -19.47 19.07 10.68
CA HIS A 262 -20.61 18.32 10.16
C HIS A 262 -21.20 18.94 8.88
N THR A 263 -21.32 20.26 8.82
CA THR A 263 -21.83 20.94 7.63
C THR A 263 -20.85 20.84 6.46
N GLN A 264 -19.56 21.07 6.72
CA GLN A 264 -18.54 21.03 5.68
C GLN A 264 -18.27 19.61 5.20
N ILE A 265 -18.35 18.57 6.03
CA ILE A 265 -18.17 17.20 5.55
C ILE A 265 -19.31 16.79 4.61
N GLN A 266 -20.55 17.14 4.93
CA GLN A 266 -21.69 16.85 4.08
C GLN A 266 -21.59 17.53 2.70
N TRP A 267 -21.07 18.76 2.68
CA TRP A 267 -20.82 19.49 1.44
C TRP A 267 -19.58 18.97 0.69
N ALA A 268 -18.47 18.79 1.38
CA ALA A 268 -17.19 18.38 0.81
C ALA A 268 -17.26 16.99 0.16
N THR A 269 -18.03 16.05 0.72
CA THR A 269 -18.22 14.72 0.12
C THR A 269 -18.86 14.77 -1.27
N GLN A 270 -19.59 15.86 -1.58
CA GLN A 270 -20.17 16.05 -2.91
C GLN A 270 -19.20 16.68 -3.90
N VAL A 271 -18.15 17.35 -3.42
CA VAL A 271 -17.30 18.24 -4.23
C VAL A 271 -15.87 17.73 -4.37
N PHE A 272 -15.29 17.19 -3.29
CA PHE A 272 -13.90 16.76 -3.20
C PHE A 272 -13.78 15.24 -3.07
N GLN A 273 -12.68 14.69 -3.59
CA GLN A 273 -12.37 13.25 -3.50
C GLN A 273 -11.99 12.80 -2.09
N LYS A 274 -11.37 13.69 -1.29
CA LYS A 274 -10.92 13.42 0.09
C LYS A 274 -11.56 14.40 1.07
N PRO A 275 -12.87 14.29 1.34
CA PRO A 275 -13.62 15.29 2.08
C PRO A 275 -13.11 15.46 3.52
N HIS A 276 -12.81 14.35 4.21
CA HIS A 276 -12.34 14.38 5.59
C HIS A 276 -10.97 15.07 5.73
N GLU A 277 -10.03 14.82 4.82
CA GLU A 277 -8.72 15.47 4.84
C GLU A 277 -8.85 16.98 4.65
N VAL A 278 -9.71 17.42 3.72
CA VAL A 278 -9.99 18.84 3.48
C VAL A 278 -10.58 19.50 4.73
N VAL A 279 -11.59 18.90 5.38
CA VAL A 279 -12.21 19.50 6.57
C VAL A 279 -11.26 19.47 7.78
N MET A 280 -10.44 18.43 7.95
CA MET A 280 -9.40 18.40 9.01
C MET A 280 -8.40 19.54 8.84
N VAL A 281 -7.91 19.77 7.61
CA VAL A 281 -6.98 20.87 7.32
C VAL A 281 -7.64 22.23 7.58
N LEU A 282 -8.93 22.39 7.28
CA LEU A 282 -9.68 23.61 7.62
C LEU A 282 -9.67 23.86 9.15
N LEU A 283 -9.98 22.85 9.96
CA LEU A 283 -9.99 22.98 11.42
C LEU A 283 -8.60 23.28 11.98
N ILE A 284 -7.56 22.57 11.52
CA ILE A 284 -6.17 22.80 11.93
C ILE A 284 -5.76 24.25 11.63
N GLN A 285 -6.01 24.72 10.40
CA GLN A 285 -5.67 26.09 10.01
C GLN A 285 -6.48 27.15 10.76
N THR A 286 -7.71 26.82 11.15
CA THR A 286 -8.56 27.74 11.93
C THR A 286 -8.05 27.85 13.35
N LEU A 287 -7.85 26.71 14.04
CA LEU A 287 -7.30 26.65 15.40
C LEU A 287 -5.94 27.36 15.51
N GLY A 288 -5.06 27.14 14.53
CA GLY A 288 -3.75 27.81 14.48
C GLY A 288 -3.79 29.30 14.15
N ALA A 289 -4.90 29.82 13.62
CA ALA A 289 -5.06 31.23 13.23
C ALA A 289 -6.01 32.01 14.14
N LEU A 290 -6.46 31.43 15.25
CA LEU A 290 -7.36 32.10 16.21
C LEU A 290 -6.70 33.36 16.77
N MET A 291 -7.45 34.46 16.75
CA MET A 291 -7.05 35.75 17.29
C MET A 291 -8.20 36.30 18.15
N PRO A 292 -8.05 36.44 19.48
CA PRO A 292 -6.88 36.04 20.29
C PRO A 292 -6.62 34.52 20.26
N SER A 293 -5.37 34.09 20.44
CA SER A 293 -5.00 32.67 20.40
C SER A 293 -5.49 31.93 21.66
N LEU A 294 -5.79 30.63 21.53
CA LEU A 294 -6.20 29.81 22.68
C LEU A 294 -5.23 29.87 23.86
N PRO A 295 -3.88 29.76 23.67
CA PRO A 295 -2.95 29.88 24.78
C PRO A 295 -3.04 31.23 25.51
N SER A 296 -3.23 32.33 24.78
CA SER A 296 -3.37 33.66 25.38
C SER A 296 -4.70 33.82 26.12
N CYS A 297 -5.77 33.22 25.62
CA CYS A 297 -7.06 33.23 26.30
C CYS A 297 -7.00 32.44 27.60
N LEU A 298 -6.39 31.25 27.57
CA LEU A 298 -6.20 30.41 28.74
C LEU A 298 -5.32 31.09 29.79
N SER A 299 -4.17 31.69 29.40
CA SER A 299 -3.31 32.40 30.35
C SER A 299 -4.05 33.56 31.02
N ASN A 300 -4.76 34.38 30.23
CA ASN A 300 -5.54 35.48 30.76
C ASN A 300 -6.70 35.01 31.67
N GLY A 301 -7.34 33.89 31.32
CA GLY A 301 -8.42 33.30 32.12
C GLY A 301 -7.93 32.78 33.46
N VAL A 302 -6.77 32.10 33.47
CA VAL A 302 -6.12 31.59 34.68
C VAL A 302 -5.62 32.72 35.57
N GLU A 303 -4.93 33.72 35.00
CA GLU A 303 -4.44 34.89 35.74
C GLU A 303 -5.57 35.66 36.43
N ARG A 304 -6.74 35.79 35.77
CA ARG A 304 -7.93 36.44 36.35
C ARG A 304 -8.56 35.67 37.50
N ALA A 305 -8.41 34.35 37.54
CA ALA A 305 -8.96 33.49 38.59
C ALA A 305 -8.17 33.60 39.90
N GLY A 306 -6.90 34.00 39.82
CA GLY A 306 -5.98 34.04 40.95
C GLY A 306 -5.38 32.67 41.30
N PRO A 307 -4.34 32.64 42.15
CA PRO A 307 -3.56 31.44 42.43
C PRO A 307 -4.35 30.33 43.14
N GLU A 308 -5.41 30.68 43.87
CA GLU A 308 -6.23 29.71 44.62
C GLU A 308 -7.21 28.92 43.73
N GLN A 309 -7.57 29.47 42.56
CA GLN A 309 -8.54 28.84 41.64
C GLN A 309 -7.93 28.51 40.27
N GLU A 310 -6.63 28.76 40.09
CA GLU A 310 -5.90 28.54 38.84
C GLU A 310 -6.09 27.11 38.32
N LEU A 311 -5.89 26.09 39.18
CA LEU A 311 -6.02 24.69 38.78
C LEU A 311 -7.47 24.32 38.46
N THR A 312 -8.42 24.73 39.31
CA THR A 312 -9.85 24.44 39.14
C THR A 312 -10.37 25.01 37.82
N ARG A 313 -10.01 26.27 37.49
CA ARG A 313 -10.39 26.91 36.23
C ARG A 313 -9.74 26.23 35.02
N LEU A 314 -8.47 25.85 35.13
CA LEU A 314 -7.79 25.14 34.05
C LEU A 314 -8.48 23.79 33.76
N LEU A 315 -8.92 23.08 34.79
CA LEU A 315 -9.68 21.82 34.64
C LEU A 315 -11.04 22.06 33.99
N GLU A 316 -11.76 23.13 34.33
CA GLU A 316 -13.01 23.52 33.66
C GLU A 316 -12.78 23.78 32.15
N PHE A 317 -11.73 24.52 31.78
CA PHE A 317 -11.39 24.77 30.38
C PHE A 317 -10.96 23.49 29.66
N TYR A 318 -10.19 22.64 30.33
CA TYR A 318 -9.76 21.35 29.79
C TYR A 318 -10.95 20.42 29.56
N ASP A 319 -11.93 20.41 30.48
CA ASP A 319 -13.14 19.60 30.34
C ASP A 319 -13.95 20.03 29.10
N ALA A 320 -14.12 21.33 28.86
CA ALA A 320 -14.74 21.83 27.62
C ALA A 320 -13.99 21.37 26.35
N THR A 321 -12.65 21.41 26.39
CA THR A 321 -11.80 20.93 25.28
C THR A 321 -11.89 19.42 25.09
N ALA A 322 -11.96 18.65 26.18
CA ALA A 322 -12.09 17.19 26.14
C ALA A 322 -13.45 16.77 25.58
N HIS A 323 -14.53 17.47 25.95
CA HIS A 323 -15.85 17.29 25.37
C HIS A 323 -15.84 17.52 23.86
N PHE A 324 -15.20 18.61 23.40
CA PHE A 324 -14.99 18.89 21.98
C PHE A 324 -14.21 17.79 21.27
N ALA A 325 -13.06 17.41 21.83
CA ALA A 325 -12.19 16.38 21.25
C ALA A 325 -12.91 15.03 21.14
N LYS A 326 -13.71 14.65 22.15
CA LYS A 326 -14.54 13.44 22.11
C LYS A 326 -15.64 13.55 21.05
N GLY A 327 -16.22 14.72 20.86
CA GLY A 327 -17.14 15.00 19.75
C GLY A 327 -16.49 14.78 18.38
N LEU A 328 -15.28 15.31 18.18
CA LEU A 328 -14.50 15.09 16.96
C LEU A 328 -14.13 13.62 16.78
N GLU A 329 -13.70 12.94 17.83
CA GLU A 329 -13.37 11.51 17.81
C GLU A 329 -14.58 10.69 17.34
N MET A 330 -15.76 10.92 17.92
CA MET A 330 -16.99 10.23 17.51
C MET A 330 -17.38 10.53 16.06
N ALA A 331 -17.08 11.73 15.56
CA ALA A 331 -17.34 12.10 14.18
C ALA A 331 -16.33 11.50 13.18
N LEU A 332 -15.10 11.25 13.63
CA LEU A 332 -13.99 10.67 12.84
C LEU A 332 -14.00 9.13 12.86
N LEU A 333 -14.42 8.50 13.96
CA LEU A 333 -14.38 7.05 14.17
C LEU A 333 -15.00 6.22 13.02
N PRO A 334 -16.15 6.60 12.42
CA PRO A 334 -16.79 5.80 11.38
C PRO A 334 -15.97 5.71 10.08
N HIS A 335 -15.03 6.65 9.86
CA HIS A 335 -14.28 6.80 8.62
C HIS A 335 -12.76 6.66 8.84
N LEU A 336 -12.34 6.06 9.94
CA LEU A 336 -10.93 5.99 10.38
C LEU A 336 -9.98 5.40 9.32
N HIS A 337 -10.45 4.45 8.51
CA HIS A 337 -9.67 3.81 7.44
C HIS A 337 -9.36 4.75 6.27
N GLU A 338 -10.13 5.83 6.11
CA GLU A 338 -9.99 6.81 5.03
C GLU A 338 -9.20 8.06 5.46
N HIS A 339 -8.81 8.12 6.74
CA HIS A 339 -8.15 9.29 7.31
C HIS A 339 -6.64 9.26 7.14
N ASN A 340 -6.09 10.41 6.79
CA ASN A 340 -4.65 10.65 6.85
C ASN A 340 -4.23 10.79 8.32
N LEU A 341 -3.61 9.75 8.88
CA LEU A 341 -3.19 9.71 10.29
C LEU A 341 -2.29 10.89 10.68
N VAL A 342 -1.47 11.41 9.76
CA VAL A 342 -0.64 12.59 10.01
C VAL A 342 -1.52 13.81 10.30
N LYS A 343 -2.61 13.98 9.54
CA LYS A 343 -3.57 15.09 9.75
C LYS A 343 -4.41 14.92 11.00
N VAL A 344 -4.73 13.68 11.38
CA VAL A 344 -5.37 13.41 12.68
C VAL A 344 -4.44 13.84 13.82
N THR A 345 -3.15 13.48 13.77
CA THR A 345 -2.17 13.90 14.77
C THR A 345 -2.02 15.43 14.81
N GLU A 346 -1.88 16.09 13.66
CA GLU A 346 -1.83 17.57 13.59
C GLU A 346 -3.07 18.24 14.19
N LEU A 347 -4.26 17.65 14.02
CA LEU A 347 -5.50 18.15 14.61
C LEU A 347 -5.51 17.95 16.14
N VAL A 348 -5.08 16.79 16.62
CA VAL A 348 -4.96 16.51 18.06
C VAL A 348 -3.96 17.47 18.71
N ASP A 349 -2.79 17.68 18.09
CA ASP A 349 -1.82 18.67 18.56
C ASP A 349 -2.43 20.08 18.56
N ALA A 350 -3.12 20.51 17.49
CA ALA A 350 -3.75 21.82 17.45
C ALA A 350 -4.80 22.05 18.57
N VAL A 351 -5.46 20.99 19.04
CA VAL A 351 -6.46 21.06 20.13
C VAL A 351 -5.81 21.06 21.51
N TYR A 352 -4.78 20.24 21.74
CA TYR A 352 -4.20 20.03 23.07
C TYR A 352 -2.89 20.79 23.33
N ASP A 353 -2.21 21.30 22.30
CA ASP A 353 -1.01 22.13 22.43
C ASP A 353 -1.15 23.30 23.42
N PRO A 354 -2.29 24.02 23.49
CA PRO A 354 -2.49 25.09 24.46
C PRO A 354 -2.34 24.64 25.93
N TYR A 355 -2.54 23.35 26.21
CA TYR A 355 -2.48 22.79 27.56
C TYR A 355 -1.12 22.19 27.93
N LYS A 356 -0.24 21.90 26.94
CA LYS A 356 1.09 21.29 27.17
C LYS A 356 1.92 22.03 28.24
N PRO A 357 2.01 23.38 28.27
CA PRO A 357 2.78 24.09 29.30
C PRO A 357 2.24 23.88 30.72
N TYR A 358 0.93 23.74 30.87
CA TYR A 358 0.29 23.53 32.17
C TYR A 358 0.39 22.08 32.61
N GLN A 359 0.30 21.12 31.69
CA GLN A 359 0.50 19.69 31.99
C GLN A 359 1.89 19.43 32.58
N LEU A 360 2.93 20.10 32.07
CA LEU A 360 4.29 20.00 32.63
C LEU A 360 4.40 20.57 34.06
N LYS A 361 3.54 21.51 34.43
CA LYS A 361 3.51 22.16 35.74
C LYS A 361 2.45 21.59 36.68
N TYR A 362 1.65 20.63 36.23
CA TYR A 362 0.48 20.12 36.94
C TYR A 362 0.82 19.65 38.36
N GLY A 363 1.94 18.94 38.56
CA GLY A 363 2.34 18.48 39.89
C GLY A 363 2.52 19.63 40.90
N ASN A 364 3.13 20.73 40.48
CA ASN A 364 3.33 21.90 41.33
C ASN A 364 2.00 22.65 41.59
N MET A 365 1.13 22.70 40.58
CA MET A 365 -0.18 23.35 40.67
C MET A 365 -1.11 22.58 41.62
N GLU A 366 -1.11 21.25 41.54
CA GLU A 366 -1.87 20.36 42.43
C GLU A 366 -1.36 20.44 43.87
N GLU A 367 -0.04 20.43 44.08
CA GLU A 367 0.55 20.61 45.41
C GLU A 367 0.11 21.94 46.04
N SER A 368 0.20 23.05 45.28
CA SER A 368 -0.24 24.36 45.75
C SER A 368 -1.75 24.38 46.07
N ASN A 369 -2.58 23.78 45.21
CA ASN A 369 -4.03 23.71 45.41
C ASN A 369 -4.38 22.90 46.67
N LEU A 370 -3.74 21.75 46.88
CA LEU A 370 -3.94 20.91 48.06
C LEU A 370 -3.49 21.62 49.34
N LEU A 371 -2.36 22.32 49.32
CA LEU A 371 -1.90 23.12 50.46
C LEU A 371 -2.90 24.22 50.84
N ILE A 372 -3.45 24.91 49.84
CA ILE A 372 -4.50 25.92 50.04
C ILE A 372 -5.75 25.27 50.65
N GLN A 373 -6.22 24.16 50.09
CA GLN A 373 -7.38 23.43 50.62
C GLN A 373 -7.15 22.94 52.05
N MET A 374 -5.99 22.37 52.35
CA MET A 374 -5.61 21.93 53.69
C MET A 374 -5.56 23.09 54.69
N SER A 375 -5.08 24.26 54.29
CA SER A 375 -5.09 25.45 55.14
C SER A 375 -6.49 26.03 55.37
N ALA A 376 -7.43 25.75 54.46
CA ALA A 376 -8.82 26.19 54.55
C ALA A 376 -9.70 25.22 55.37
N VAL A 377 -9.22 24.02 55.70
CA VAL A 377 -9.91 23.10 56.62
C VAL A 377 -9.85 23.69 58.02
N PRO A 378 -11.00 24.06 58.64
CA PRO A 378 -11.00 24.54 60.01
C PRO A 378 -10.52 23.42 60.92
N LEU A 379 -9.37 23.61 61.57
CA LEU A 379 -8.95 22.78 62.69
C LEU A 379 -9.86 23.11 63.87
N GLU A 380 -10.99 22.40 63.99
CA GLU A 380 -11.78 22.42 65.21
C GLU A 380 -10.88 21.93 66.36
N HIS A 381 -10.44 22.87 67.21
CA HIS A 381 -9.58 22.62 68.37
C HIS A 381 -10.21 21.67 69.42
N GLY A 382 -11.42 21.15 69.16
CA GLY A 382 -12.13 20.20 70.03
C GLY A 382 -11.86 18.73 69.73
N GLU A 383 -11.56 18.33 68.48
CA GLU A 383 -11.45 16.90 68.12
C GLU A 383 -10.02 16.33 68.25
N VAL A 384 -9.00 17.19 68.36
CA VAL A 384 -7.61 16.74 68.55
C VAL A 384 -7.33 16.31 70.00
N ILE A 385 -8.17 16.75 70.96
CA ILE A 385 -7.97 16.44 72.39
C ILE A 385 -8.44 15.02 72.72
N ASP A 386 -9.41 14.46 72.01
CA ASP A 386 -9.91 13.10 72.26
C ASP A 386 -9.00 11.98 71.71
N CYS A 387 -8.01 12.31 70.87
CA CYS A 387 -7.05 11.32 70.36
C CYS A 387 -5.77 11.20 71.21
N VAL A 388 -5.64 11.95 72.32
CA VAL A 388 -4.46 11.94 73.20
C VAL A 388 -4.79 11.52 74.64
N GLN A 389 -6.02 11.05 74.89
CA GLN A 389 -6.40 10.42 76.16
C GLN A 389 -7.00 9.02 75.95
N GLU A 390 -6.18 8.07 75.49
CA GLU A 390 -6.23 6.66 75.96
C GLU A 390 -4.80 6.13 76.19
#